data_AF-A0A212PLU0-F1
#
_entry.id   AF-A0A212PLU0-F1
#
_cell.length_a   1.000
_cell.length_b   1.000
_cell.length_c   1.000
_cell.angle_alpha   90.00
_cell.angle_beta   90.00
_cell.angle_gamma   90.00
#
_symmetry.space_group_name_H-M   'P 1'
#
loop_
_entity.id
_entity.type
_entity.pdbx_description
1 polymer ?
#
loop_
_entity_poly.entity_id
_entity_poly.type
_entity_poly.pdbx_seq_one_letter_code
_entity_poly.pdbx_strand_id
1 'polypeptide(L)' 'MFYFVKNRKLHRLPVPERCGTSYEDEKVWDYKVHDVEECVYCLRRWPGD' A
#
# COMPACT_ATOMS: atom_id res chain seq x y z
N MET A 1 7.72 -8.21 0.77
CA MET A 1 7.03 -6.95 0.43
C MET A 1 6.32 -6.50 1.68
N PHE A 2 6.53 -5.28 2.13
CA PHE A 2 5.87 -4.76 3.33
C PHE A 2 4.60 -4.00 2.94
N TYR A 3 3.60 -4.03 3.81
CA TYR A 3 2.33 -3.37 3.63
C TYR A 3 1.99 -2.53 4.86
N PHE A 4 1.20 -1.49 4.66
CA PHE A 4 0.63 -0.69 5.73
C PHE A 4 -0.77 -0.25 5.34
N VAL A 5 -1.56 0.18 6.33
CA VAL A 5 -2.97 0.52 6.16
C VAL A 5 -3.11 1.98 6.55
N LYS A 6 -3.58 2.77 5.60
CA LYS A 6 -3.85 4.19 5.77
C LYS A 6 -5.17 4.51 5.09
N ASN A 7 -6.01 5.34 5.71
CA ASN A 7 -7.32 5.69 5.17
C ASN A 7 -8.17 4.46 4.77
N ARG A 8 -8.14 3.39 5.59
CA ARG A 8 -8.79 2.09 5.35
C ARG A 8 -8.33 1.33 4.09
N LYS A 9 -7.23 1.76 3.47
CA LYS A 9 -6.63 1.14 2.29
C LYS A 9 -5.28 0.51 2.60
N LEU A 10 -5.03 -0.65 2.00
CA LEU A 10 -3.76 -1.35 2.04
C LEU A 10 -2.82 -0.77 0.98
N HIS A 11 -1.66 -0.30 1.42
CA HIS A 11 -0.57 0.23 0.62
C HIS A 11 0.65 -0.68 0.74
N ARG A 12 1.54 -0.66 -0.26
CA ARG A 12 2.82 -1.36 -0.22
C ARG A 12 3.93 -0.38 0.15
N LEU A 13 5.02 -0.90 0.71
CA LEU A 13 6.24 -0.16 0.99
C LEU A 13 7.41 -0.77 0.19
N PRO A 14 8.21 0.03 -0.53
CA PRO A 14 8.09 1.48 -0.71
C PRO A 14 6.82 1.88 -1.49
N VAL A 15 6.29 3.06 -1.18
CA VAL A 15 5.09 3.58 -1.85
C VAL A 15 5.46 4.02 -3.27
N PRO A 16 4.77 3.54 -4.32
CA PRO A 16 4.99 4.03 -5.67
C PRO A 16 4.52 5.48 -5.79
N GLU A 17 5.27 6.32 -6.54
CA GLU A 17 5.01 7.77 -6.67
C GLU A 17 3.56 8.08 -7.07
N ARG A 18 2.99 7.28 -7.99
CA ARG A 18 1.60 7.42 -8.44
C ARG A 18 0.54 7.27 -7.34
N CYS A 19 0.85 6.60 -6.24
CA CYS A 19 -0.08 6.47 -5.13
C CYS A 19 -0.25 7.79 -4.37
N GLY A 20 0.79 8.64 -4.36
CA GLY A 20 0.80 9.92 -3.64
C GLY A 20 0.63 9.82 -2.12
N THR A 21 0.59 8.61 -1.55
CA THR A 21 0.49 8.45 -0.10
C THR A 21 1.87 8.54 0.53
N SER A 22 1.95 9.18 1.69
CA SER A 22 3.15 9.14 2.52
C SER A 22 2.95 8.12 3.63
N TYR A 23 4.01 7.36 3.92
CA TYR A 23 4.09 6.56 5.14
C TYR A 23 4.42 7.51 6.31
N GLU A 24 3.60 7.48 7.36
CA GLU A 24 3.68 8.34 8.56
C GLU A 24 3.70 7.47 9.82
N ASP A 25 4.58 6.47 9.84
CA ASP A 25 4.74 5.54 10.98
C ASP A 25 3.54 4.62 11.22
N GLU A 26 2.79 4.29 10.16
CA GLU A 26 1.71 3.30 10.27
C GLU A 26 2.25 1.91 10.63
N LYS A 27 1.40 1.07 11.24
CA LYS A 27 1.75 -0.33 11.47
C LYS A 27 2.10 -1.01 10.14
N VAL A 28 3.27 -1.63 10.09
CA VAL A 28 3.76 -2.37 8.95
C VAL A 28 3.51 -3.87 9.15
N TRP A 29 3.08 -4.52 8.09
CA TRP A 29 2.90 -5.97 8.00
C TRP A 29 3.77 -6.52 6.87
N ASP A 30 4.37 -7.68 7.07
CA ASP A 30 5.07 -8.45 6.05
C ASP A 30 4.11 -9.34 5.21
N TYR A 31 2.83 -9.36 5.59
CA TYR A 31 1.74 -10.06 4.90
C TYR A 31 0.62 -9.11 4.50
N LYS A 32 -0.23 -9.55 3.56
CA LYS A 32 -1.39 -8.79 3.08
C LYS A 32 -2.49 -8.82 4.14
N VAL A 33 -2.85 -7.66 4.71
CA VAL A 33 -3.96 -7.56 5.64
C VAL A 33 -5.28 -7.77 4.91
N HIS A 34 -6.16 -8.58 5.48
CA HIS A 34 -7.53 -8.80 5.00
C HIS A 34 -8.49 -7.83 5.71
N ASP A 35 -9.69 -7.61 5.16
CA ASP A 35 -10.70 -6.66 5.70
C ASP A 35 -10.36 -5.16 5.54
N VAL A 36 -9.51 -4.83 4.57
CA VAL A 36 -9.17 -3.46 4.17
C VAL A 36 -9.28 -3.32 2.65
N GLU A 37 -9.59 -2.12 2.17
CA GLU A 37 -9.66 -1.86 0.74
C GLU A 37 -8.25 -1.92 0.14
N GLU A 38 -8.11 -2.35 -1.11
CA GLU A 38 -6.81 -2.40 -1.76
C GLU A 38 -6.50 -1.09 -2.47
N CYS A 39 -5.33 -0.49 -2.21
CA CYS A 39 -4.91 0.66 -3.00
C CYS A 39 -4.59 0.22 -4.43
N VAL A 40 -5.38 0.70 -5.40
CA VAL A 40 -5.22 0.38 -6.82
C VAL A 40 -3.84 0.75 -7.36
N TYR A 41 -3.20 1.79 -6.81
CA TYR A 41 -1.88 2.23 -7.23
C TYR A 41 -0.74 1.42 -6.60
N CYS A 42 -0.94 0.87 -5.41
CA CYS A 42 0.06 0.02 -4.76
C CYS A 42 -0.05 -1.45 -5.16
N LEU A 43 -1.27 -1.99 -5.32
CA LEU A 43 -1.51 -3.43 -5.36
C LEU A 43 -1.88 -3.97 -6.75
N ARG A 44 -2.21 -3.11 -7.72
CA ARG A 44 -2.35 -3.56 -9.11
C ARG A 44 -1.01 -3.50 -9.84
N ARG A 45 -0.82 -4.41 -10.77
CA ARG A 45 0.29 -4.40 -11.73
C ARG A 45 -0.06 -3.42 -12.84
N TRP A 46 0.75 -2.39 -13.01
CA TRP A 46 0.59 -1.39 -14.07
C TRP A 46 1.74 -1.51 -15.07
N PRO A 47 1.49 -1.26 -16.37
CA PRO A 47 2.58 -1.20 -17.34
C PRO A 47 3.52 -0.04 -16.98
N GLY A 48 4.81 -0.35 -16.76
CA GLY A 48 5.85 0.62 -16.39
C GLY A 48 6.22 0.68 -14.90
N ASP A 49 5.67 -0.21 -14.06
CA ASP A 49 6.09 -0.46 -12.66
C ASP A 49 6.88 -1.77 -12.56
#